data_AF-A0A6P9DJ84-F1
#
_entry.id   AF-A0A6P9DJ84-F1
#
_cell.length_a   1.000
_cell.length_b   1.000
_cell.length_c   1.000
_cell.angle_alpha   90.00
_cell.angle_beta   90.00
_cell.angle_gamma   90.00
#
_symmetry.space_group_name_H-M   'P 1'
#
loop_
_entity.id
_entity.type
_entity.pdbx_description
1 polymer ?
#
loop_
_entity_poly.entity_id
_entity_poly.type
_entity_poly.pdbx_seq_one_letter_code
_entity_poly.pdbx_strand_id
1 'polypeptide(L)'
;MAATGWLERLRAARKTALLADGKRKIHYLFEDGKEMAEEYDLKTHQLLLRKWREKNALGAHGNWEVEVGEPTLLAAGALDREFIKESNTNPVFMRKDTKSSFQWRIRNLPYPKDVYSVSVEKDQRCCVIHTTNKKYYKKFTIPDLDRFQLPLDSTALSFTHANNTLIITYQKPTEILAAEEELQKELKKIKAANNGEGDCKTQ
;
A
#
# COMPACT_ATOMS: atom_id res chain seq x y z
N MET A 1 -21.85 -7.46 -7.16
CA MET A 1 -21.44 -8.68 -6.42
C MET A 1 -19.92 -8.92 -6.49
N ALA A 2 -19.08 -7.87 -6.44
CA ALA A 2 -17.62 -8.01 -6.58
C ALA A 2 -16.83 -7.65 -5.31
N ALA A 3 -17.36 -6.74 -4.48
CA ALA A 3 -16.77 -6.40 -3.19
C ALA A 3 -16.65 -7.57 -2.20
N THR A 4 -17.48 -8.60 -2.36
CA THR A 4 -17.48 -9.79 -1.50
C THR A 4 -16.24 -10.65 -1.71
N GLY A 5 -15.73 -10.79 -2.95
CA GLY A 5 -14.64 -11.73 -3.23
C GLY A 5 -13.33 -11.44 -2.48
N TRP A 6 -12.95 -10.16 -2.39
CA TRP A 6 -11.75 -9.77 -1.66
C TRP A 6 -11.90 -9.93 -0.13
N LEU A 7 -13.02 -9.47 0.45
CA LEU A 7 -13.28 -9.63 1.87
C LEU A 7 -13.37 -11.11 2.27
N GLU A 8 -14.04 -11.94 1.48
CA GLU A 8 -14.10 -13.39 1.71
C GLU A 8 -12.71 -14.03 1.66
N ARG A 9 -11.86 -13.60 0.71
CA ARG A 9 -10.47 -14.07 0.64
C ARG A 9 -9.68 -13.67 1.88
N LEU A 10 -9.87 -12.44 2.38
CA LEU A 10 -9.29 -12.02 3.66
C LEU A 10 -9.84 -12.88 4.80
N ARG A 11 -11.15 -13.14 4.88
CA ARG A 11 -11.79 -13.98 5.91
C ARG A 11 -11.25 -15.40 5.93
N ALA A 12 -11.11 -16.03 4.77
CA ALA A 12 -10.59 -17.39 4.61
C ALA A 12 -9.10 -17.49 4.98
N ALA A 13 -8.31 -16.43 4.76
CA ALA A 13 -6.88 -16.45 5.06
C ALA A 13 -6.61 -16.71 6.56
N ARG A 14 -5.55 -17.47 6.84
CA ARG A 14 -5.04 -17.64 8.20
C ARG A 14 -4.42 -16.33 8.66
N LYS A 15 -4.86 -15.82 9.82
CA LYS A 15 -4.44 -14.52 10.35
C LYS A 15 -3.71 -14.70 11.67
N THR A 16 -2.65 -13.93 11.85
CA THR A 16 -2.06 -13.65 13.16
C THR A 16 -2.04 -12.14 13.40
N ALA A 17 -2.28 -11.74 14.64
CA ALA A 17 -2.36 -10.34 15.03
C ALA A 17 -1.39 -10.05 16.17
N LEU A 18 -0.73 -8.89 16.09
CA LEU A 18 0.22 -8.39 17.08
C LEU A 18 -0.08 -6.92 17.36
N LEU A 19 -0.11 -6.54 18.65
CA LEU A 19 -0.11 -5.15 19.07
C LEU A 19 1.29 -4.75 19.50
N ALA A 20 1.86 -3.76 18.81
CA ALA A 20 3.19 -3.23 19.10
C ALA A 20 3.29 -1.78 18.64
N ASP A 21 3.96 -0.93 19.43
CA ASP A 21 4.29 0.47 19.09
C ASP A 21 3.08 1.33 18.70
N GLY A 22 1.93 1.12 19.37
CA GLY A 22 0.70 1.85 19.03
C GLY A 22 0.06 1.42 17.69
N LYS A 23 0.49 0.28 17.12
CA LYS A 23 0.00 -0.27 15.87
C LYS A 23 -0.58 -1.67 16.05
N ARG A 24 -1.57 -2.00 15.22
CA ARG A 24 -2.06 -3.36 15.02
C ARG A 24 -1.43 -3.93 13.75
N LYS A 25 -0.59 -4.94 13.91
CA LYS A 25 0.07 -5.64 12.81
C LYS A 25 -0.68 -6.94 12.55
N ILE A 26 -1.13 -7.14 11.32
CA ILE A 26 -1.84 -8.35 10.89
C ILE A 26 -1.00 -9.04 9.82
N HIS A 27 -0.76 -10.33 9.99
CA HIS A 27 -0.16 -11.17 8.97
C HIS A 27 -1.20 -12.15 8.44
N TYR A 28 -1.34 -12.20 7.13
CA TYR A 28 -2.23 -13.06 6.38
C TYR A 28 -1.40 -14.10 5.62
N LEU A 29 -1.77 -15.37 5.77
CA LEU A 29 -1.32 -16.45 4.91
C LEU A 29 -2.53 -16.94 4.10
N PHE A 30 -2.48 -16.72 2.80
CA PHE A 30 -3.54 -17.12 1.87
C PHE A 30 -3.37 -18.59 1.43
N GLU A 31 -4.45 -19.18 0.91
CA GLU A 31 -4.47 -20.57 0.43
C GLU A 31 -3.52 -20.81 -0.75
N ASP A 32 -3.27 -19.79 -1.58
CA ASP A 32 -2.29 -19.82 -2.67
C ASP A 32 -0.83 -19.69 -2.18
N GLY A 33 -0.61 -19.68 -0.86
CA GLY A 33 0.71 -19.59 -0.24
C GLY A 33 1.32 -18.19 -0.24
N LYS A 34 0.58 -17.18 -0.73
CA LYS A 34 0.99 -15.77 -0.65
C LYS A 34 0.87 -15.26 0.79
N GLU A 35 1.75 -14.34 1.14
CA GLU A 35 1.78 -13.69 2.43
C GLU A 35 1.51 -12.19 2.25
N MET A 36 0.67 -11.64 3.11
CA MET A 36 0.44 -10.19 3.22
C MET A 36 0.61 -9.77 4.66
N ALA A 37 1.32 -8.67 4.89
CA ALA A 37 1.43 -8.06 6.20
C ALA A 37 0.93 -6.62 6.15
N GLU A 38 0.02 -6.29 7.05
CA GLU A 38 -0.57 -4.96 7.19
C GLU A 38 -0.28 -4.37 8.57
N GLU A 39 -0.01 -3.07 8.60
CA GLU A 39 0.08 -2.29 9.84
C GLU A 39 -1.00 -1.22 9.86
N TYR A 40 -1.78 -1.19 10.93
CA TYR A 40 -2.82 -0.19 11.17
C TYR A 40 -2.48 0.65 12.39
N ASP A 41 -2.74 1.95 12.31
CA ASP A 41 -2.69 2.83 13.47
C ASP A 41 -3.82 2.49 14.46
N LEU A 42 -3.51 2.34 15.76
CA LEU A 42 -4.53 1.95 16.74
C LEU A 42 -5.58 3.01 17.00
N LYS A 43 -5.25 4.30 16.84
CA LYS A 43 -6.16 5.42 17.16
C LYS A 43 -7.06 5.77 15.98
N THR A 44 -6.47 5.85 14.79
CA THR A 44 -7.12 6.31 13.57
C THR A 44 -7.62 5.18 12.68
N HIS A 45 -7.17 3.94 12.91
CA HIS A 45 -7.47 2.76 12.11
C HIS A 45 -7.03 2.88 10.63
N GLN A 46 -6.15 3.84 10.32
CA GLN A 46 -5.61 4.01 8.97
C GLN A 46 -4.58 2.93 8.68
N LEU A 47 -4.60 2.42 7.45
CA LEU A 47 -3.57 1.53 6.92
C LEU A 47 -2.27 2.32 6.74
N LEU A 48 -1.26 1.98 7.52
CA LEU A 48 0.05 2.62 7.49
C LEU A 48 1.02 1.91 6.55
N LEU A 49 0.95 0.57 6.51
CA LEU A 49 1.81 -0.27 5.70
C LEU A 49 1.01 -1.46 5.17
N ARG A 50 1.20 -1.80 3.90
CA ARG A 50 0.83 -3.09 3.33
C ARG A 50 1.98 -3.60 2.49
N LYS A 51 2.41 -4.82 2.76
CA LYS A 51 3.48 -5.49 2.00
C LYS A 51 3.11 -6.93 1.68
N TRP A 52 3.64 -7.42 0.57
CA TRP A 52 3.38 -8.73 0.02
C TRP A 52 4.65 -9.54 -0.11
N ARG A 53 4.51 -10.86 -0.05
CA ARG A 53 5.59 -11.82 -0.26
C ARG A 53 5.03 -13.07 -0.89
N GLU A 54 5.75 -13.60 -1.87
CA GLU A 54 5.39 -14.81 -2.59
C GLU A 54 6.57 -15.79 -2.55
N LYS A 55 6.27 -17.09 -2.59
CA LYS A 55 7.31 -18.12 -2.72
C LYS A 55 7.80 -18.14 -4.16
N ASN A 56 9.11 -18.23 -4.35
CA ASN A 56 9.68 -18.41 -5.67
C ASN A 56 9.46 -19.84 -6.19
N ALA A 57 9.79 -20.08 -7.46
CA ALA A 57 9.62 -21.39 -8.11
C ALA A 57 10.34 -22.55 -7.40
N LEU A 58 11.35 -22.26 -6.58
CA LEU A 58 12.12 -23.23 -5.79
C LEU A 58 11.57 -23.40 -4.37
N GLY A 59 10.43 -22.79 -4.05
CA GLY A 59 9.78 -22.87 -2.74
C GLY A 59 10.42 -21.99 -1.66
N ALA A 60 11.53 -21.31 -1.95
CA ALA A 60 12.12 -20.33 -1.07
C ALA A 60 11.28 -19.06 -1.08
N HIS A 61 11.23 -18.39 0.06
CA HIS A 61 10.43 -17.20 0.16
C HIS A 61 11.10 -15.99 -0.51
N GLY A 62 10.34 -15.24 -1.32
CA GLY A 62 10.79 -13.99 -1.91
C GLY A 62 10.94 -12.84 -0.91
N ASN A 63 11.39 -11.70 -1.46
CA ASN A 63 11.50 -10.44 -0.72
C ASN A 63 10.12 -9.83 -0.47
N TRP A 64 10.02 -9.04 0.59
CA TRP A 64 8.82 -8.25 0.86
C TRP A 64 8.73 -7.06 -0.09
N GLU A 65 7.62 -6.94 -0.80
CA GLU A 65 7.30 -5.83 -1.68
C GLU A 65 6.27 -4.92 -1.03
N VAL A 66 6.57 -3.63 -0.90
CA VAL A 66 5.69 -2.66 -0.25
C VAL A 66 4.71 -2.09 -1.26
N GLU A 67 3.42 -2.23 -0.96
CA GLU A 67 2.32 -1.67 -1.76
C GLU A 67 1.85 -0.32 -1.20
N VAL A 68 1.69 -0.23 0.12
CA VAL A 68 1.26 0.98 0.85
C VAL A 68 2.26 1.26 1.95
N GLY A 69 2.58 2.53 2.17
CA GLY A 69 3.50 2.97 3.21
C GLY A 69 4.93 3.15 2.71
N GLU A 70 5.83 3.49 3.63
CA GLU A 70 7.25 3.64 3.33
C GLU A 70 7.99 2.32 3.52
N PRO A 71 8.89 1.95 2.60
CA PRO A 71 9.77 0.81 2.80
C PRO A 71 10.59 1.01 4.06
N THR A 72 10.44 0.12 5.04
CA THR A 72 11.31 0.11 6.21
C THR A 72 12.72 -0.24 5.76
N LEU A 73 13.63 0.74 5.78
CA LEU A 73 15.02 0.59 5.34
C LEU A 73 15.78 -0.52 6.08
N LEU A 74 15.27 -0.94 7.25
CA LEU A 74 15.94 -1.87 8.15
C LEU A 74 15.63 -3.36 7.87
N ALA A 75 14.61 -3.69 7.06
CA ALA A 75 14.04 -5.05 7.04
C ALA A 75 14.34 -5.89 5.78
N ALA A 76 15.06 -5.36 4.79
CA ALA A 76 15.38 -6.09 3.56
C ALA A 76 16.89 -6.04 3.30
N GLY A 77 17.59 -7.13 3.65
CA GLY A 77 18.91 -7.49 3.12
C GLY A 77 19.91 -6.32 3.06
N ALA A 78 20.20 -5.73 4.21
CA ALA A 78 21.08 -4.56 4.35
C ALA A 78 22.43 -4.68 3.62
N LEU A 79 22.91 -5.91 3.36
CA LEU A 79 24.21 -6.14 2.73
C LEU A 79 24.24 -5.86 1.22
N ASP A 80 23.10 -5.89 0.51
CA ASP A 80 23.11 -5.79 -0.97
C ASP A 80 22.67 -4.42 -1.51
N ARG A 81 22.06 -3.57 -0.66
CA ARG A 81 21.59 -2.22 -1.02
C ARG A 81 22.59 -1.10 -0.72
N GLU A 82 23.66 -1.39 0.02
CA GLU A 82 24.64 -0.36 0.43
C GLU A 82 25.64 -0.01 -0.68
N PHE A 83 25.87 -0.90 -1.66
CA PHE A 83 26.89 -0.65 -2.69
C PHE A 83 26.40 0.23 -3.85
N ILE A 84 25.12 0.15 -4.21
CA ILE A 84 24.53 0.94 -5.30
C ILE A 84 23.16 1.45 -4.84
N LYS A 85 23.05 2.76 -4.70
CA LYS A 85 21.81 3.44 -4.32
C LYS A 85 21.47 4.50 -5.35
N GLU A 86 20.18 4.61 -5.66
CA GLU A 86 19.66 5.70 -6.48
C GLU A 86 20.00 7.07 -5.87
N SER A 87 20.22 8.06 -6.74
CA SER A 87 20.44 9.44 -6.31
C SER A 87 19.27 9.92 -5.44
N ASN A 88 19.57 10.69 -4.39
CA ASN A 88 18.54 11.33 -3.58
C ASN A 88 17.71 12.36 -4.36
N THR A 89 18.15 12.75 -5.56
CA THR A 89 17.42 13.61 -6.49
C THR A 89 16.48 12.86 -7.43
N ASN A 90 16.52 11.52 -7.47
CA ASN A 90 15.62 10.75 -8.31
C ASN A 90 14.17 10.81 -7.80
N PRO A 91 13.16 10.83 -8.69
CA PRO A 91 11.77 10.81 -8.28
C PRO A 91 11.42 9.58 -7.43
N VAL A 92 10.86 9.81 -6.24
CA VAL A 92 10.47 8.72 -5.32
C VAL A 92 8.97 8.60 -5.28
N PHE A 93 8.43 7.52 -5.85
CA PHE A 93 7.00 7.21 -5.91
C PHE A 93 6.56 6.35 -4.71
N MET A 94 5.64 6.85 -3.90
CA MET A 94 5.15 6.14 -2.69
C MET A 94 3.65 6.29 -2.55
N ARG A 95 2.97 5.23 -2.10
CA ARG A 95 1.54 5.27 -1.77
C ARG A 95 1.35 5.46 -0.27
N LYS A 96 0.55 6.45 0.12
CA LYS A 96 0.20 6.73 1.52
C LYS A 96 -1.25 7.16 1.58
N ASP A 97 -2.12 6.22 1.92
CA ASP A 97 -3.56 6.44 1.90
C ASP A 97 -4.03 7.30 3.07
N THR A 98 -5.22 7.90 2.89
CA THR A 98 -5.99 8.52 3.96
C THR A 98 -7.26 7.71 4.20
N LYS A 99 -8.07 8.15 5.18
CA LYS A 99 -9.36 7.52 5.46
C LYS A 99 -10.30 7.55 4.25
N SER A 100 -10.32 8.64 3.49
CA SER A 100 -11.28 8.86 2.40
C SER A 100 -10.69 8.67 1.01
N SER A 101 -9.37 8.60 0.86
CA SER A 101 -8.73 8.68 -0.45
C SER A 101 -7.49 7.80 -0.51
N PHE A 102 -7.26 7.20 -1.68
CA PHE A 102 -5.95 6.67 -2.03
C PHE A 102 -5.04 7.83 -2.42
N GLN A 103 -3.80 7.81 -1.97
CA GLN A 103 -2.87 8.90 -2.22
C GLN A 103 -1.50 8.38 -2.64
N TRP A 104 -0.96 8.97 -3.70
CA TRP A 104 0.41 8.74 -4.14
C TRP A 104 1.19 10.04 -4.06
N ARG A 105 2.39 9.95 -3.50
CA ARG A 105 3.32 11.07 -3.36
C ARG A 105 4.54 10.76 -4.19
N ILE A 106 4.89 11.71 -5.05
CA ILE A 106 6.07 11.63 -5.89
C ILE A 106 6.96 12.80 -5.52
N ARG A 107 7.99 12.50 -4.73
CA ARG A 107 8.98 13.49 -4.31
C ARG A 107 9.99 13.74 -5.41
N ASN A 108 10.77 14.81 -5.27
CA ASN A 108 11.84 15.21 -6.19
C ASN A 108 11.33 15.51 -7.61
N LEU A 109 10.15 16.14 -7.69
CA LEU A 109 9.57 16.64 -8.93
C LEU A 109 9.65 18.18 -8.94
N PRO A 110 10.69 18.77 -9.56
CA PRO A 110 11.02 20.20 -9.38
C PRO A 110 10.23 21.15 -10.28
N TYR A 111 9.57 20.63 -11.32
CA TYR A 111 8.79 21.47 -12.25
C TYR A 111 7.53 22.01 -11.56
N PRO A 112 6.98 23.15 -12.02
CA PRO A 112 5.75 23.70 -11.47
C PRO A 112 4.52 22.86 -11.87
N LYS A 113 3.38 23.11 -11.19
CA LYS A 113 2.15 22.30 -11.29
C LYS A 113 1.66 22.14 -12.74
N ASP A 114 1.71 23.20 -13.54
CA ASP A 114 1.23 23.28 -14.93
C ASP A 114 1.99 22.38 -15.90
N VAL A 115 3.20 21.94 -15.54
CA VAL A 115 3.99 21.00 -16.34
C VAL A 115 3.46 19.57 -16.22
N TYR A 116 2.78 19.23 -15.12
CA TYR A 116 2.27 17.88 -14.88
C TYR A 116 0.86 17.69 -15.40
N SER A 117 0.61 16.51 -15.95
CA SER A 117 -0.71 16.02 -16.29
C SER A 117 -0.90 14.64 -15.65
N VAL A 118 -2.06 14.45 -15.03
CA VAL A 118 -2.47 13.19 -14.43
C VAL A 118 -3.83 12.82 -15.01
N SER A 119 -3.93 11.61 -15.57
CA SER A 119 -5.11 11.16 -16.31
C SER A 119 -5.40 9.68 -16.04
N VAL A 120 -6.63 9.25 -16.35
CA VAL A 120 -7.07 7.86 -16.28
C VAL A 120 -7.10 7.29 -17.70
N GLU A 121 -6.36 6.21 -17.93
CA GLU A 121 -6.49 5.37 -19.12
C GLU A 121 -7.43 4.19 -18.80
N LYS A 122 -8.70 4.31 -19.18
CA LYS A 122 -9.75 3.33 -18.84
C LYS A 122 -9.50 1.96 -19.46
N ASP A 123 -9.05 1.91 -20.71
CA ASP A 123 -8.80 0.67 -21.46
C ASP A 123 -7.69 -0.17 -20.81
N GLN A 124 -6.65 0.50 -20.29
CA GLN A 124 -5.52 -0.13 -19.62
C GLN A 124 -5.71 -0.23 -18.09
N ARG A 125 -6.86 0.22 -17.58
CA ARG A 125 -7.17 0.31 -16.15
C ARG A 125 -6.04 0.92 -15.31
N CYS A 126 -5.43 2.01 -15.78
CA CYS A 126 -4.32 2.64 -15.08
C CYS A 126 -4.43 4.16 -15.03
N CYS A 127 -3.71 4.74 -14.09
CA CYS A 127 -3.47 6.17 -14.00
C CYS A 127 -2.11 6.49 -14.61
N VAL A 128 -2.05 7.58 -15.38
CA VAL A 128 -0.85 7.99 -16.10
C VAL A 128 -0.47 9.40 -15.69
N ILE A 129 0.80 9.54 -15.31
CA ILE A 129 1.43 10.82 -15.03
C ILE A 129 2.43 11.07 -16.15
N HIS A 130 2.37 12.27 -16.72
CA HIS A 130 3.38 12.72 -17.65
C HIS A 130 3.64 14.21 -17.49
N THR A 131 4.81 14.63 -17.95
CA THR A 131 5.18 16.05 -18.02
C THR A 131 5.21 16.54 -19.46
N THR A 132 4.82 17.79 -19.70
CA THR A 132 4.86 18.41 -21.05
C THR A 132 6.27 18.44 -21.65
N ASN A 133 7.30 18.60 -20.82
CA ASN A 133 8.71 18.56 -21.21
C ASN A 133 9.29 17.14 -21.40
N LYS A 134 8.45 16.10 -21.27
CA LYS A 134 8.82 14.67 -21.39
C LYS A 134 9.92 14.19 -20.42
N LYS A 135 10.13 14.87 -19.30
CA LYS A 135 11.14 14.50 -18.29
C LYS A 135 10.67 13.45 -17.29
N TYR A 136 9.36 13.29 -17.14
CA TYR A 136 8.78 12.30 -16.25
C TYR A 136 7.57 11.62 -16.89
N TYR A 137 7.52 10.29 -16.75
CA TYR A 137 6.42 9.45 -17.17
C TYR A 137 6.27 8.29 -16.19
N LYS A 138 5.05 8.03 -15.73
CA LYS A 138 4.76 6.92 -14.81
C LYS A 138 3.34 6.42 -15.05
N LYS A 139 3.20 5.10 -15.20
CA LYS A 139 1.92 4.40 -15.15
C LYS A 139 1.81 3.66 -13.82
N PHE A 140 0.63 3.68 -13.22
CA PHE A 140 0.34 2.94 -12.00
C PHE A 140 -1.13 2.53 -11.96
N THR A 141 -1.42 1.41 -11.31
CA THR A 141 -2.78 0.92 -11.09
C THR A 141 -3.25 1.26 -9.68
N ILE A 142 -4.54 1.06 -9.42
CA ILE A 142 -5.12 1.14 -8.09
C ILE A 142 -5.56 -0.27 -7.71
N PRO A 143 -4.69 -1.08 -7.06
CA PRO A 143 -4.94 -2.50 -6.81
C PRO A 143 -6.27 -2.77 -6.10
N ASP A 144 -6.70 -1.85 -5.23
CA ASP A 144 -7.96 -1.97 -4.49
C ASP A 144 -9.17 -1.87 -5.42
N LEU A 145 -9.14 -1.06 -6.48
CA LEU A 145 -10.24 -1.07 -7.46
C LEU A 145 -10.29 -2.38 -8.23
N ASP A 146 -9.14 -2.98 -8.53
CA ASP A 146 -9.09 -4.28 -9.22
C ASP A 146 -9.57 -5.43 -8.31
N ARG A 147 -9.16 -5.42 -7.04
CA ARG A 147 -9.62 -6.39 -6.02
C ARG A 147 -11.14 -6.38 -5.84
N PHE A 148 -11.73 -5.18 -5.87
CA PHE A 148 -13.17 -4.98 -5.74
C PHE A 148 -13.90 -4.96 -7.11
N GLN A 149 -13.17 -5.14 -8.21
CA GLN A 149 -13.64 -5.07 -9.60
C GLN A 149 -14.45 -3.81 -9.93
N LEU A 150 -14.04 -2.68 -9.36
CA LEU A 150 -14.67 -1.38 -9.58
C LEU A 150 -14.04 -0.68 -10.80
N PRO A 151 -14.82 0.08 -11.59
CA PRO A 151 -14.27 0.88 -12.68
C PRO A 151 -13.43 2.05 -12.16
N LEU A 152 -12.46 2.48 -12.96
CA LEU A 152 -11.74 3.73 -12.71
C LEU A 152 -12.59 4.92 -13.15
N ASP A 153 -12.69 5.90 -12.26
CA ASP A 153 -13.39 7.16 -12.50
C ASP A 153 -12.39 8.32 -12.56
N SER A 154 -12.43 9.06 -13.66
CA SER A 154 -11.62 10.27 -13.84
C SER A 154 -12.05 11.41 -12.93
N THR A 155 -13.31 11.47 -12.50
CA THR A 155 -13.81 12.57 -11.65
C THR A 155 -13.33 12.44 -10.20
N ALA A 156 -13.04 11.22 -9.75
CA ALA A 156 -12.47 10.93 -8.45
C ALA A 156 -10.96 11.24 -8.35
N LEU A 157 -10.29 11.44 -9.49
CA LEU A 157 -8.86 11.68 -9.58
C LEU A 157 -8.55 13.18 -9.58
N SER A 158 -7.64 13.59 -8.71
CA SER A 158 -7.14 14.96 -8.62
C SER A 158 -5.67 14.97 -8.23
N PHE A 159 -4.99 16.08 -8.45
CA PHE A 159 -3.60 16.24 -8.01
C PHE A 159 -3.27 17.66 -7.58
N THR A 160 -2.30 17.77 -6.68
CA THR A 160 -1.68 19.02 -6.27
C THR A 160 -0.17 18.87 -6.33
N HIS A 161 0.54 19.99 -6.44
CA HIS A 161 1.99 20.02 -6.42
C HIS A 161 2.46 21.12 -5.48
N ALA A 162 3.34 20.76 -4.55
CA ALA A 162 3.95 21.68 -3.59
C ALA A 162 5.25 21.06 -3.05
N ASN A 163 6.23 21.89 -2.67
CA ASN A 163 7.49 21.43 -2.05
C ASN A 163 8.17 20.28 -2.83
N ASN A 164 8.32 20.45 -4.14
CA ASN A 164 8.87 19.44 -5.07
C ASN A 164 8.20 18.06 -4.97
N THR A 165 6.93 18.03 -4.58
CA THR A 165 6.16 16.80 -4.39
C THR A 165 4.82 16.90 -5.12
N LEU A 166 4.58 15.96 -6.03
CA LEU A 166 3.28 15.76 -6.66
C LEU A 166 2.45 14.84 -5.75
N ILE A 167 1.29 15.31 -5.29
CA ILE A 167 0.34 14.54 -4.49
C ILE A 167 -0.86 14.23 -5.37
N ILE A 168 -1.01 12.96 -5.71
CA ILE A 168 -2.11 12.43 -6.51
C ILE A 168 -3.11 11.83 -5.54
N THR A 169 -4.37 12.22 -5.67
CA THR A 169 -5.46 11.79 -4.79
C THR A 169 -6.56 11.16 -5.64
N TYR A 170 -6.96 9.95 -5.26
CA TYR A 170 -8.13 9.28 -5.82
C TYR A 170 -9.14 9.04 -4.70
N GLN A 171 -10.36 9.58 -4.82
CA GLN A 171 -11.40 9.38 -3.82
C GLN A 171 -11.85 7.92 -3.78
N LYS A 172 -11.90 7.34 -2.57
CA LYS A 172 -12.33 5.95 -2.41
C LYS A 172 -13.82 5.83 -2.73
N PRO A 173 -14.24 4.88 -3.57
CA PRO A 173 -15.64 4.52 -3.72
C PRO A 173 -16.26 4.07 -2.39
N THR A 174 -17.57 4.23 -2.26
CA THR A 174 -18.31 3.90 -1.02
C THR A 174 -18.24 2.42 -0.70
N GLU A 175 -18.14 1.55 -1.71
CA GLU A 175 -18.02 0.10 -1.57
C GLU A 175 -16.71 -0.27 -0.85
N ILE A 176 -15.61 0.39 -1.19
CA ILE A 176 -14.32 0.16 -0.53
C ILE A 176 -14.36 0.71 0.90
N LEU A 177 -14.94 1.89 1.12
CA LEU A 177 -15.06 2.45 2.47
C LEU A 177 -15.87 1.55 3.40
N ALA A 178 -16.99 1.01 2.92
CA ALA A 178 -17.81 0.06 3.68
C ALA A 178 -17.05 -1.23 3.99
N ALA A 179 -16.32 -1.76 3.01
CA ALA A 179 -15.52 -2.96 3.19
C ALA A 179 -14.34 -2.77 4.15
N GLU A 180 -13.66 -1.62 4.10
CA GLU A 180 -12.62 -1.26 5.06
C GLU A 180 -13.19 -1.18 6.48
N GLU A 181 -14.38 -0.60 6.66
CA GLU A 181 -15.05 -0.54 7.97
C GLU A 181 -15.41 -1.93 8.50
N GLU A 182 -15.94 -2.81 7.65
CA GLU A 182 -16.27 -4.19 8.00
C GLU A 182 -15.01 -4.98 8.39
N LEU A 183 -13.94 -4.86 7.60
CA LEU A 183 -12.64 -5.47 7.91
C LEU A 183 -12.12 -4.99 9.27
N GLN A 184 -12.22 -3.70 9.60
CA GLN A 184 -11.81 -3.19 10.90
C GLN A 184 -12.60 -3.81 12.05
N LYS A 185 -13.91 -4.06 11.87
CA LYS A 185 -14.73 -4.75 12.88
C LYS A 185 -14.25 -6.18 13.09
N GLU A 186 -13.83 -6.88 12.03
CA GLU A 186 -13.28 -8.23 12.12
C GLU A 186 -11.91 -8.27 12.78
N LEU A 187 -11.02 -7.38 12.37
CA LEU A 187 -9.66 -7.30 12.92
C LEU A 187 -9.66 -7.08 14.42
N LYS A 188 -10.64 -6.33 14.94
CA LYS A 188 -10.83 -6.13 16.39
C LYS A 188 -11.21 -7.41 17.15
N LYS A 189 -11.86 -8.38 16.49
CA LYS A 189 -12.24 -9.67 17.10
C LYS A 189 -11.07 -10.65 17.21
N ILE A 190 -10.02 -10.45 16.40
CA ILE A 190 -8.84 -11.32 16.41
C ILE A 190 -8.07 -11.06 17.71
N LYS A 191 -7.83 -12.14 18.48
CA LYS A 191 -6.94 -12.10 19.64
C LYS A 191 -5.53 -11.73 19.16
N ALA A 192 -5.04 -10.59 19.63
CA ALA A 192 -3.71 -10.13 19.30
C ALA A 192 -2.75 -10.47 20.44
N ALA A 193 -1.55 -10.93 20.10
CA ALA A 193 -0.47 -11.02 21.07
C ALA A 193 -0.07 -9.59 21.48
N ASN A 194 0.20 -9.37 22.77
CA ASN A 194 0.83 -8.15 23.24
C ASN A 194 2.32 -8.45 23.44
N ASN A 195 3.20 -7.65 22.84
CA ASN A 195 4.66 -7.76 23.05
C ASN A 195 5.11 -7.38 24.49
N GLY A 196 4.17 -7.23 25.44
CA GLY A 196 4.45 -6.91 26.84
C GLY A 196 4.73 -8.12 27.74
N GLU A 197 4.48 -9.34 27.28
CA GLU A 197 4.82 -10.57 28.01
C GLU A 197 5.59 -11.52 27.08
N GLY A 198 6.90 -11.34 27.08
CA GLY A 198 7.82 -12.18 26.34
C GLY A 198 9.19 -12.03 26.94
N ASP A 199 9.35 -12.47 28.19
CA ASP A 199 10.64 -12.76 28.79
C ASP A 199 11.30 -13.82 27.91
N CYS A 200 12.10 -13.36 26.95
CA CYS A 200 12.87 -14.20 26.05
C CYS A 200 14.00 -14.81 26.88
N LYS A 201 13.72 -15.91 27.57
CA LYS A 201 14.76 -16.75 28.15
C LYS A 201 15.50 -17.46 27.03
N THR A 202 16.49 -16.77 26.50
CA THR A 202 17.58 -17.39 25.75
C THR A 202 18.46 -18.16 26.72
N GLN A 203 18.56 -19.47 26.44
CA GLN A 203 19.42 -20.51 27.01
C GLN A 203 19.09 -21.02 28.42
#